data_AF-A0A954JWM9-F1
#
_entry.id   AF-A0A954JWM9-F1
#
_cell.length_a   1.000
_cell.length_b   1.000
_cell.length_c   1.000
_cell.angle_alpha   90.00
_cell.angle_beta   90.00
_cell.angle_gamma   90.00
#
_symmetry.space_group_name_H-M   'P 1'
#
loop_
_entity.id
_entity.type
_entity.pdbx_description
1 polymer ?
#
loop_
_entity_poly.entity_id
_entity_poly.type
_entity_poly.pdbx_seq_one_letter_code
_entity_poly.pdbx_strand_id
1 'polypeptide(L)'
;KTRSELESLARRHHLAVFTLYGDMSPEEQDTVLGPCRQRKIVLSTNVAETSVTIDGVTAVVDTGLARQMQFDADIGLDRLELTPISKASSDQRAGRAGRTQPGFCLRLWEEAAQRRRPDFDVAELHRVDLSSAVLRLYDWGECDVAAFPWFEMPPAASIEQAKKLLRLLDAVDDAGITSTGRQLVRFPVSPRIGRLLIEAQRLGVSDRAALMAALLTERDPFLRRQRDVPLHRGSPPPSNPVHRSRSDVIDRLLAVEDYLATGTTQSPCGEINRNAVRNLLLATKQLQRMLADNTLLELSPINRPKRNSDDSDEALMRALVAGFPDRVARRRDPTTDRGLMTGGRGVRLSARSAVQKSPLFLCVDIDGAGSEAMVRQASEVKREWLPEAMIRTADELFFHPTQRQVVARRRVMFDDLVLEESPSSIVDSQAAAEILYVAAQGQLETVLPQEDAEFTNFLARGRCLHEWMPDLDLPVFDDTLVRGVLREICQGRRSFSEIKTAPWLATLQSRFPYALLQSIEREAPERMTVPSGSRIRLTYEFGRPPILSVRIQEIFGLKQTPRVAAGRIPVLLHLLAPNMRPQQITDDLASFWANTYPEVRKELKRRYPKHAWPEDPLNAPPVKKG
;
A
#
# COMPACT_ATOMS: atom_id res chain seq x y z
N LYS A 1 -19.12 16.00 -27.84
CA LYS A 1 -18.04 16.19 -28.84
C LYS A 1 -18.49 15.78 -30.23
N THR A 2 -18.67 14.49 -30.53
CA THR A 2 -19.06 13.99 -31.88
C THR A 2 -20.26 14.70 -32.49
N ARG A 3 -21.34 14.92 -31.70
CA ARG A 3 -22.51 15.70 -32.16
C ARG A 3 -22.11 17.07 -32.72
N SER A 4 -21.30 17.81 -31.97
CA SER A 4 -20.85 19.17 -32.34
C SER A 4 -19.98 19.14 -33.59
N GLU A 5 -19.10 18.15 -33.73
CA GLU A 5 -18.27 17.96 -34.93
C GLU A 5 -19.12 17.64 -36.17
N LEU A 6 -20.24 16.94 -35.99
CA LEU A 6 -21.17 16.60 -37.08
C LEU A 6 -22.10 17.74 -37.49
N GLU A 7 -22.30 18.78 -36.66
CA GLU A 7 -23.30 19.82 -36.93
C GLU A 7 -23.08 20.55 -38.27
N SER A 8 -21.84 20.88 -38.60
CA SER A 8 -21.50 21.56 -39.86
C SER A 8 -21.81 20.68 -41.08
N LEU A 9 -21.52 19.38 -40.99
CA LEU A 9 -21.83 18.42 -42.05
C LEU A 9 -23.34 18.19 -42.16
N ALA A 10 -24.02 18.04 -41.02
CA ALA A 10 -25.46 17.82 -40.97
C ALA A 10 -26.24 18.98 -41.59
N ARG A 11 -25.83 20.23 -41.32
CA ARG A 11 -26.44 21.42 -41.95
C ARG A 11 -26.25 21.43 -43.48
N ARG A 12 -25.05 21.11 -43.96
CA ARG A 12 -24.75 21.08 -45.42
C ARG A 12 -25.52 20.01 -46.18
N HIS A 13 -25.83 18.88 -45.55
CA HIS A 13 -26.51 17.75 -46.18
C HIS A 13 -27.97 17.57 -45.74
N HIS A 14 -28.55 18.55 -45.03
CA HIS A 14 -29.92 18.50 -44.52
C HIS A 14 -30.23 17.23 -43.70
N LEU A 15 -29.32 16.86 -42.81
CA LEU A 15 -29.43 15.68 -41.94
C LEU A 15 -29.90 16.06 -40.54
N ALA A 16 -30.73 15.21 -39.94
CA ALA A 16 -31.15 15.35 -38.55
C ALA A 16 -30.24 14.54 -37.62
N VAL A 17 -29.57 15.19 -36.66
CA VAL A 17 -28.67 14.52 -35.70
C VAL A 17 -29.35 14.38 -34.35
N PHE A 18 -29.54 13.14 -33.91
CA PHE A 18 -30.10 12.78 -32.62
C PHE A 18 -29.06 12.09 -31.76
N THR A 19 -29.24 12.17 -30.44
CA THR A 19 -28.53 11.32 -29.47
C THR A 19 -29.52 10.33 -28.89
N LEU A 20 -29.08 9.10 -28.61
CA LEU A 20 -29.90 8.07 -27.97
C LEU A 20 -29.09 7.32 -26.92
N TYR A 21 -29.38 7.56 -25.64
CA TYR A 21 -28.72 6.89 -24.53
C TYR A 21 -29.74 6.63 -23.42
N GLY A 22 -29.46 5.65 -22.55
CA GLY A 22 -30.44 5.17 -21.56
C GLY A 22 -30.92 6.26 -20.61
N ASP A 23 -30.08 7.27 -20.40
CA ASP A 23 -30.40 8.44 -19.58
C ASP A 23 -31.27 9.51 -20.28
N MET A 24 -31.97 9.22 -21.37
CA MET A 24 -32.91 10.18 -21.98
C MET A 24 -34.32 10.07 -21.37
N SER A 25 -35.12 11.13 -21.43
CA SER A 25 -36.53 11.04 -21.06
C SER A 25 -37.29 10.17 -22.07
N PRO A 26 -38.39 9.48 -21.67
CA PRO A 26 -39.19 8.71 -22.61
C PRO A 26 -39.64 9.53 -23.83
N GLU A 27 -40.06 10.79 -23.61
CA GLU A 27 -40.51 11.69 -24.67
C GLU A 27 -39.37 12.05 -25.65
N GLU A 28 -38.16 12.24 -25.14
CA GLU A 28 -36.98 12.46 -25.97
C GLU A 28 -36.61 11.19 -26.76
N GLN A 29 -36.68 10.00 -26.14
CA GLN A 29 -36.44 8.74 -26.82
C GLN A 29 -37.47 8.51 -27.94
N ASP A 30 -38.75 8.70 -27.66
CA ASP A 30 -39.84 8.59 -28.64
C ASP A 30 -39.64 9.54 -29.83
N THR A 31 -39.13 10.75 -29.59
CA THR A 31 -38.79 11.70 -30.65
C THR A 31 -37.69 11.14 -31.57
N VAL A 32 -36.68 10.46 -31.01
CA VAL A 32 -35.62 9.83 -31.80
C VAL A 32 -36.15 8.64 -32.59
N LEU A 33 -37.08 7.87 -32.01
CA LEU A 33 -37.63 6.64 -32.60
C LEU A 33 -38.73 6.90 -33.63
N GLY A 34 -39.49 7.98 -33.49
CA GLY A 34 -40.57 8.34 -34.40
C GLY A 34 -40.09 8.65 -35.82
N PRO A 35 -40.97 8.72 -36.83
CA PRO A 35 -40.56 9.00 -38.21
C PRO A 35 -39.96 10.40 -38.38
N CYS A 36 -39.04 10.58 -39.34
CA CYS A 36 -38.53 11.89 -39.72
C CYS A 36 -38.48 12.05 -41.24
N ARG A 37 -38.74 13.28 -41.70
CA ARG A 37 -38.71 13.63 -43.12
C ARG A 37 -37.30 13.72 -43.70
N GLN A 38 -36.31 13.96 -42.84
CA GLN A 38 -34.89 14.04 -43.22
C GLN A 38 -34.17 12.75 -42.85
N ARG A 39 -33.05 12.46 -43.53
CA ARG A 39 -32.19 11.36 -43.14
C ARG A 39 -31.61 11.61 -41.75
N LYS A 40 -31.77 10.63 -40.86
CA LYS A 40 -31.32 10.70 -39.48
C LYS A 40 -29.90 10.16 -39.31
N ILE A 41 -29.15 10.77 -38.40
CA ILE A 41 -27.97 10.20 -37.76
C ILE A 41 -28.29 10.08 -36.28
N VAL A 42 -28.29 8.87 -35.75
CA VAL A 42 -28.52 8.61 -34.32
C VAL A 42 -27.20 8.22 -33.67
N LEU A 43 -26.70 9.06 -32.77
CA LEU A 43 -25.53 8.77 -31.95
C LEU A 43 -25.98 8.02 -30.71
N SER A 44 -25.78 6.70 -30.68
CA SER A 44 -26.28 5.85 -29.59
C SER A 44 -25.19 5.12 -28.80
N THR A 45 -25.51 4.78 -27.56
CA THR A 45 -24.79 3.76 -26.78
C THR A 45 -25.32 2.37 -27.12
N ASN A 46 -24.96 1.36 -26.31
CA ASN A 46 -25.44 -0.02 -26.49
C ASN A 46 -26.97 -0.18 -26.34
N VAL A 47 -27.72 0.88 -25.99
CA VAL A 47 -29.19 0.86 -25.94
C VAL A 47 -29.82 0.50 -27.29
N ALA A 48 -29.22 0.94 -28.40
CA ALA A 48 -29.66 0.57 -29.74
C ALA A 48 -29.31 -0.87 -30.14
N GLU A 49 -28.42 -1.53 -29.40
CA GLU A 49 -27.96 -2.90 -29.68
C GLU A 49 -28.99 -3.94 -29.27
N THR A 50 -29.70 -3.74 -28.16
CA THR A 50 -30.61 -4.73 -27.57
C THR A 50 -31.98 -4.14 -27.22
N SER A 51 -32.01 -3.05 -26.44
CA SER A 51 -33.22 -2.55 -25.76
C SER A 51 -34.20 -1.80 -26.65
N VAL A 52 -33.73 -1.21 -27.75
CA VAL A 52 -34.55 -0.32 -28.59
C VAL A 52 -34.36 -0.66 -30.06
N THR A 53 -35.45 -0.60 -30.82
CA THR A 53 -35.43 -0.76 -32.28
C THR A 53 -35.67 0.59 -32.93
N ILE A 54 -34.72 1.03 -33.75
CA ILE A 54 -34.85 2.26 -34.55
C ILE A 54 -35.26 1.84 -35.96
N ASP A 55 -36.43 2.27 -36.40
CA ASP A 55 -36.91 1.95 -37.74
C ASP A 55 -36.16 2.74 -38.83
N GLY A 56 -35.96 2.09 -39.98
CA GLY A 56 -35.34 2.71 -41.15
C GLY A 56 -33.82 2.87 -41.09
N VAL A 57 -33.14 2.25 -40.13
CA VAL A 57 -31.67 2.23 -40.10
C VAL A 57 -31.14 1.31 -41.20
N THR A 58 -30.38 1.87 -42.14
CA THR A 58 -29.72 1.13 -43.23
C THR A 58 -28.20 1.14 -43.15
N ALA A 59 -27.66 1.90 -42.20
CA ALA A 59 -26.24 2.12 -42.04
C ALA A 59 -25.88 2.16 -40.56
N VAL A 60 -24.90 1.35 -40.15
CA VAL A 60 -24.32 1.38 -38.81
C VAL A 60 -22.84 1.73 -38.92
N VAL A 61 -22.38 2.65 -38.08
CA VAL A 61 -20.95 2.92 -37.88
C VAL A 61 -20.60 2.43 -36.48
N ASP A 62 -19.88 1.32 -36.39
CA ASP A 62 -19.55 0.68 -35.12
C ASP A 62 -18.17 1.14 -34.66
N THR A 63 -18.12 1.69 -33.45
CA THR A 63 -16.86 2.10 -32.80
C THR A 63 -16.06 0.90 -32.30
N GLY A 64 -16.70 -0.26 -32.14
CA GLY A 64 -16.07 -1.50 -31.67
C GLY A 64 -15.73 -1.48 -30.18
N LEU A 65 -16.24 -0.49 -29.45
CA LEU A 65 -16.01 -0.29 -28.03
C LEU A 65 -17.34 -0.13 -27.29
N ALA A 66 -17.36 -0.57 -26.03
CA ALA A 66 -18.47 -0.36 -25.09
C ALA A 66 -17.90 0.14 -23.77
N ARG A 67 -18.67 0.98 -23.06
CA ARG A 67 -18.38 1.24 -21.65
C ARG A 67 -19.11 0.21 -20.81
N GLN A 68 -18.38 -0.55 -20.03
CA GLN A 68 -18.91 -1.58 -19.16
C GLN A 68 -18.48 -1.32 -17.73
N MET A 69 -19.40 -1.52 -16.80
CA MET A 69 -19.04 -1.58 -15.38
C MET A 69 -18.33 -2.90 -15.12
N GLN A 70 -17.19 -2.82 -14.44
CA GLN A 70 -16.46 -3.97 -13.95
C GLN A 70 -16.27 -3.83 -12.45
N PHE A 71 -16.54 -4.91 -11.72
CA PHE A 71 -16.22 -5.03 -10.32
C PHE A 71 -14.79 -5.53 -10.15
N ASP A 72 -14.00 -4.80 -9.38
CA ASP A 72 -12.63 -5.17 -9.04
C ASP A 72 -12.61 -5.75 -7.62
N ALA A 73 -12.45 -7.07 -7.53
CA ALA A 73 -12.56 -7.81 -6.27
C ALA A 73 -11.42 -7.52 -5.30
N ASP A 74 -10.24 -7.09 -5.79
CA ASP A 74 -9.08 -6.78 -4.94
C ASP A 74 -9.31 -5.51 -4.13
N ILE A 75 -10.02 -4.54 -4.72
CA ILE A 75 -10.35 -3.25 -4.09
C ILE A 75 -11.81 -3.15 -3.61
N GLY A 76 -12.68 -4.07 -4.03
CA GLY A 76 -14.11 -4.09 -3.67
C GLY A 76 -14.94 -2.96 -4.28
N LEU A 77 -14.54 -2.43 -5.44
CA LEU A 77 -15.16 -1.27 -6.08
C LEU A 77 -15.52 -1.51 -7.55
N ASP A 78 -16.57 -0.83 -7.99
CA ASP A 78 -16.91 -0.74 -9.40
C ASP A 78 -16.01 0.28 -10.12
N ARG A 79 -15.63 -0.04 -11.35
CA ARG A 79 -14.92 0.85 -12.28
C ARG A 79 -15.61 0.83 -13.64
N LEU A 80 -15.73 2.01 -14.24
CA LEU A 80 -16.29 2.13 -15.59
C LEU A 80 -15.16 2.08 -16.63
N GLU A 81 -15.04 0.97 -17.35
CA GLU A 81 -13.99 0.77 -18.35
C GLU A 81 -14.52 0.79 -19.77
N LEU A 82 -13.70 1.30 -20.69
CA LEU A 82 -13.96 1.24 -22.13
C LEU A 82 -13.31 -0.02 -22.69
N THR A 83 -14.11 -1.02 -23.03
CA THR A 83 -13.66 -2.35 -23.47
C THR A 83 -14.00 -2.60 -24.94
N PRO A 84 -13.19 -3.39 -25.66
CA PRO A 84 -13.58 -3.92 -26.96
C PRO A 84 -14.80 -4.84 -26.86
N ILE A 85 -15.77 -4.67 -27.75
CA ILE A 85 -16.93 -5.57 -27.84
C ILE A 85 -16.55 -6.95 -28.42
N SER A 86 -17.34 -7.97 -28.10
CA SER A 86 -17.25 -9.30 -28.71
C SER A 86 -17.67 -9.34 -30.18
N LYS A 87 -17.40 -10.47 -30.84
CA LYS A 87 -17.92 -10.75 -32.19
C LYS A 87 -19.44 -10.76 -32.19
N ALA A 88 -20.06 -11.45 -31.23
CA ALA A 88 -21.51 -11.51 -31.10
C ALA A 88 -22.15 -10.12 -30.98
N SER A 89 -21.62 -9.25 -30.12
CA SER A 89 -22.10 -7.87 -29.99
C SER A 89 -21.93 -7.08 -31.29
N SER A 90 -20.76 -7.20 -31.96
CA SER A 90 -20.54 -6.52 -33.24
C SER A 90 -21.45 -7.02 -34.36
N ASP A 91 -21.76 -8.31 -34.41
CA ASP A 91 -22.68 -8.89 -35.38
C ASP A 91 -24.13 -8.46 -35.08
N GLN A 92 -24.51 -8.37 -33.80
CA GLN A 92 -25.80 -7.82 -33.40
C GLN A 92 -25.95 -6.35 -33.79
N ARG A 93 -24.91 -5.53 -33.59
CA ARG A 93 -24.87 -4.12 -34.05
C ARG A 93 -24.99 -4.02 -35.57
N ALA A 94 -24.25 -4.86 -36.32
CA ALA A 94 -24.35 -4.90 -37.77
C ALA A 94 -25.77 -5.26 -38.24
N GLY A 95 -26.41 -6.22 -37.55
CA GLY A 95 -27.79 -6.63 -37.82
C GLY A 95 -28.82 -5.50 -37.68
N ARG A 96 -28.52 -4.45 -36.89
CA ARG A 96 -29.39 -3.26 -36.77
C ARG A 96 -29.52 -2.47 -38.08
N ALA A 97 -28.55 -2.58 -39.00
CA ALA A 97 -28.62 -1.96 -40.33
C ALA A 97 -29.46 -2.76 -41.34
N GLY A 98 -29.74 -4.04 -41.07
CA GLY A 98 -30.33 -4.97 -42.03
C GLY A 98 -31.76 -5.40 -41.72
N ARG A 99 -32.48 -4.66 -40.86
CA ARG A 99 -33.75 -5.14 -40.29
C ARG A 99 -34.92 -5.12 -41.27
N THR A 100 -35.11 -4.02 -41.99
CA THR A 100 -36.25 -3.84 -42.91
C THR A 100 -35.86 -3.91 -44.38
N GLN A 101 -34.59 -3.70 -44.69
CA GLN A 101 -34.01 -3.73 -46.02
C GLN A 101 -32.50 -4.00 -45.94
N PRO A 102 -31.83 -4.35 -47.06
CA PRO A 102 -30.38 -4.48 -47.08
C PRO A 102 -29.70 -3.19 -46.59
N GLY A 103 -28.74 -3.35 -45.68
CA GLY A 103 -27.96 -2.24 -45.15
C GLY A 103 -26.47 -2.56 -45.10
N PHE A 104 -25.67 -1.59 -44.65
CA PHE A 104 -24.23 -1.76 -44.51
C PHE A 104 -23.77 -1.41 -43.09
N CYS A 105 -22.73 -2.11 -42.62
CA CYS A 105 -22.08 -1.83 -41.35
C CYS A 105 -20.61 -1.47 -41.62
N LEU A 106 -20.21 -0.27 -41.19
CA LEU A 106 -18.82 0.17 -41.20
C LEU A 106 -18.22 -0.04 -39.82
N ARG A 107 -17.28 -0.98 -39.72
CA ARG A 107 -16.50 -1.25 -38.51
C ARG A 107 -15.25 -0.38 -38.49
N LEU A 108 -15.05 0.40 -37.44
CA LEU A 108 -13.90 1.33 -37.31
C LEU A 108 -12.61 0.63 -36.84
N TRP A 109 -12.40 -0.64 -37.21
CA TRP A 109 -11.21 -1.42 -36.90
C TRP A 109 -10.88 -2.39 -38.04
N GLU A 110 -9.64 -2.89 -38.05
CA GLU A 110 -9.17 -3.82 -39.08
C GLU A 110 -9.80 -5.21 -38.97
N GLU A 111 -9.92 -5.91 -40.09
CA GLU A 111 -10.44 -7.28 -40.12
C GLU A 111 -9.62 -8.25 -39.24
N ALA A 112 -8.30 -8.06 -39.17
CA ALA A 112 -7.43 -8.84 -38.28
C ALA A 112 -7.80 -8.64 -36.80
N ALA A 113 -8.21 -7.43 -36.40
CA ALA A 113 -8.72 -7.17 -35.06
C ALA A 113 -10.08 -7.82 -34.83
N GLN A 114 -10.98 -7.88 -35.84
CA GLN A 114 -12.24 -8.61 -35.73
C GLN A 114 -12.03 -10.10 -35.43
N ARG A 115 -11.09 -10.74 -36.13
CA ARG A 115 -10.80 -12.17 -35.95
C ARG A 115 -10.28 -12.51 -34.56
N ARG A 116 -9.54 -11.57 -33.93
CA ARG A 116 -8.95 -11.71 -32.58
C ARG A 116 -9.90 -11.36 -31.43
N ARG A 117 -11.08 -10.79 -31.69
CA ARG A 117 -12.07 -10.50 -30.63
C ARG A 117 -12.61 -11.80 -30.01
N PRO A 118 -13.02 -11.78 -28.73
CA PRO A 118 -13.71 -12.90 -28.13
C PRO A 118 -15.05 -13.13 -28.84
N ASP A 119 -15.50 -14.37 -28.88
CA ASP A 119 -16.76 -14.73 -29.57
C ASP A 119 -17.98 -14.14 -28.84
N PHE A 120 -17.96 -14.17 -27.51
CA PHE A 120 -19.01 -13.65 -26.62
C PHE A 120 -18.45 -12.65 -25.60
N ASP A 121 -19.34 -11.80 -25.07
CA ASP A 121 -18.99 -10.90 -23.98
C ASP A 121 -18.77 -11.68 -22.68
N VAL A 122 -17.96 -11.11 -21.79
CA VAL A 122 -17.76 -11.67 -20.44
C VAL A 122 -19.10 -11.66 -19.68
N ALA A 123 -19.49 -12.82 -19.15
CA ALA A 123 -20.74 -12.96 -18.43
C ALA A 123 -20.82 -12.00 -17.25
N GLU A 124 -22.04 -11.52 -16.96
CA GLU A 124 -22.28 -10.52 -15.91
C GLU A 124 -21.76 -10.97 -14.55
N LEU A 125 -21.90 -12.26 -14.23
CA LEU A 125 -21.43 -12.88 -12.99
C LEU A 125 -19.93 -12.65 -12.72
N HIS A 126 -19.12 -12.49 -13.77
CA HIS A 126 -17.68 -12.27 -13.64
C HIS A 126 -17.29 -10.79 -13.44
N ARG A 127 -18.25 -9.87 -13.57
CA ARG A 127 -17.98 -8.42 -13.64
C ARG A 127 -18.83 -7.57 -12.69
N VAL A 128 -19.62 -8.19 -11.81
CA VAL A 128 -20.47 -7.49 -10.83
C VAL A 128 -20.17 -7.94 -9.41
N ASP A 129 -20.54 -7.11 -8.43
CA ASP A 129 -20.55 -7.49 -7.02
C ASP A 129 -21.56 -8.63 -6.78
N LEU A 130 -21.10 -9.69 -6.10
CA LEU A 130 -21.87 -10.89 -5.82
C LEU A 130 -22.51 -10.88 -4.43
N SER A 131 -22.32 -9.82 -3.62
CA SER A 131 -22.82 -9.74 -2.24
C SER A 131 -24.31 -10.10 -2.08
N SER A 132 -25.15 -9.62 -3.00
CA SER A 132 -26.60 -9.90 -2.99
C SER A 132 -26.92 -11.37 -3.32
N ALA A 133 -26.22 -11.94 -4.31
CA ALA A 133 -26.42 -13.34 -4.71
C ALA A 133 -25.92 -14.30 -3.63
N VAL A 134 -24.73 -14.02 -3.08
CA VAL A 134 -24.13 -14.81 -1.99
C VAL A 134 -25.03 -14.80 -0.75
N LEU A 135 -25.56 -13.64 -0.34
CA LEU A 135 -26.46 -13.55 0.80
C LEU A 135 -27.75 -14.39 0.61
N ARG A 136 -28.29 -14.43 -0.61
CA ARG A 136 -29.45 -15.28 -0.92
C ARG A 136 -29.14 -16.77 -0.86
N LEU A 137 -27.94 -17.19 -1.27
CA LEU A 137 -27.50 -18.58 -1.13
C LEU A 137 -27.43 -19.00 0.34
N TYR A 138 -26.86 -18.14 1.19
CA TYR A 138 -26.86 -18.37 2.64
C TYR A 138 -28.29 -18.46 3.22
N ASP A 139 -29.23 -17.64 2.74
CA ASP A 139 -30.64 -17.71 3.15
C ASP A 139 -31.32 -19.02 2.73
N TRP A 140 -30.93 -19.58 1.58
CA TRP A 140 -31.37 -20.91 1.13
C TRP A 140 -30.70 -22.07 1.87
N GLY A 141 -29.73 -21.80 2.75
CA GLY A 141 -28.99 -22.80 3.51
C GLY A 141 -27.76 -23.36 2.78
N GLU A 142 -27.33 -22.73 1.67
CA GLU A 142 -26.10 -23.09 0.99
C GLU A 142 -24.90 -22.35 1.62
N CYS A 143 -24.13 -23.08 2.42
CA CYS A 143 -22.94 -22.53 3.08
C CYS A 143 -21.69 -22.58 2.20
N ASP A 144 -21.64 -23.51 1.23
CA ASP A 144 -20.53 -23.63 0.29
C ASP A 144 -20.90 -23.03 -1.07
N VAL A 145 -20.79 -21.70 -1.12
CA VAL A 145 -21.02 -20.89 -2.33
C VAL A 145 -20.16 -21.34 -3.52
N ALA A 146 -18.97 -21.91 -3.26
CA ALA A 146 -18.07 -22.38 -4.31
C ALA A 146 -18.51 -23.74 -4.89
N ALA A 147 -19.16 -24.58 -4.08
CA ALA A 147 -19.73 -25.86 -4.51
C ALA A 147 -21.12 -25.72 -5.17
N PHE A 148 -21.77 -24.57 -5.06
CA PHE A 148 -23.06 -24.32 -5.71
C PHE A 148 -22.97 -24.56 -7.23
N PRO A 149 -23.97 -25.23 -7.85
CA PRO A 149 -23.93 -25.61 -9.27
C PRO A 149 -24.21 -24.40 -10.19
N TRP A 150 -23.24 -23.49 -10.30
CA TRP A 150 -23.29 -22.35 -11.20
C TRP A 150 -23.27 -22.80 -12.67
N PHE A 151 -24.05 -22.13 -13.53
CA PHE A 151 -23.94 -22.32 -14.98
C PHE A 151 -22.54 -21.93 -15.49
N GLU A 152 -22.04 -20.79 -15.03
CA GLU A 152 -20.64 -20.36 -15.15
C GLU A 152 -20.13 -20.03 -13.75
N MET A 153 -18.98 -20.58 -13.36
CA MET A 153 -18.46 -20.39 -12.00
C MET A 153 -17.93 -18.96 -11.80
N PRO A 154 -18.36 -18.23 -10.75
CA PRO A 154 -17.83 -16.90 -10.47
C PRO A 154 -16.36 -16.95 -10.04
N PRO A 155 -15.59 -15.86 -10.21
CA PRO A 155 -14.23 -15.78 -9.69
C PRO A 155 -14.20 -15.98 -8.17
N ALA A 156 -13.27 -16.81 -7.68
CA ALA A 156 -13.13 -17.08 -6.25
C ALA A 156 -12.89 -15.78 -5.44
N ALA A 157 -12.10 -14.85 -5.97
CA ALA A 157 -11.86 -13.55 -5.35
C ALA A 157 -13.15 -12.74 -5.15
N SER A 158 -14.07 -12.77 -6.12
CA SER A 158 -15.37 -12.08 -6.02
C SER A 158 -16.27 -12.70 -4.95
N ILE A 159 -16.25 -14.03 -4.80
CA ILE A 159 -16.98 -14.71 -3.72
C ILE A 159 -16.40 -14.33 -2.36
N GLU A 160 -15.08 -14.37 -2.19
CA GLU A 160 -14.44 -14.04 -0.92
C GLU A 160 -14.64 -12.58 -0.54
N GLN A 161 -14.58 -11.66 -1.51
CA GLN A 161 -14.89 -10.26 -1.29
C GLN A 161 -16.36 -10.04 -0.90
N ALA A 162 -17.30 -10.76 -1.53
CA ALA A 162 -18.71 -10.74 -1.15
C ALA A 162 -18.90 -11.24 0.31
N LYS A 163 -18.28 -12.36 0.68
CA LYS A 163 -18.31 -12.87 2.07
C LYS A 163 -17.70 -11.88 3.06
N LYS A 164 -16.57 -11.26 2.73
CA LYS A 164 -15.93 -10.23 3.56
C LYS A 164 -16.88 -9.06 3.83
N LEU A 165 -17.52 -8.54 2.77
CA LEU A 165 -18.51 -7.48 2.91
C LEU A 165 -19.70 -7.92 3.78
N LEU A 166 -20.25 -9.11 3.55
CA LEU A 166 -21.39 -9.60 4.33
C LEU A 166 -21.06 -9.76 5.81
N ARG A 167 -19.84 -10.19 6.16
CA ARG A 167 -19.36 -10.19 7.56
C ARG A 167 -19.27 -8.79 8.14
N LEU A 168 -18.75 -7.81 7.38
CA LEU A 168 -18.69 -6.41 7.81
C LEU A 168 -20.08 -5.79 8.02
N LEU A 169 -21.08 -6.23 7.25
CA LEU A 169 -22.47 -5.79 7.41
C LEU A 169 -23.23 -6.54 8.52
N ASP A 170 -22.55 -7.44 9.26
CA ASP A 170 -23.15 -8.35 10.23
C ASP A 170 -24.22 -9.26 9.61
N ALA A 171 -24.16 -9.53 8.31
CA ALA A 171 -25.14 -10.34 7.58
C ALA A 171 -24.85 -11.84 7.67
N VAL A 172 -23.58 -12.20 7.79
CA VAL A 172 -23.10 -13.58 7.95
C VAL A 172 -21.98 -13.64 8.99
N ASP A 173 -21.88 -14.75 9.69
CA ASP A 173 -20.82 -15.07 10.66
C ASP A 173 -20.26 -16.49 10.41
N ASP A 174 -19.50 -17.02 11.37
CA ASP A 174 -18.92 -18.38 11.27
C ASP A 174 -20.00 -19.48 11.35
N ALA A 175 -21.20 -19.19 11.85
CA ALA A 175 -22.33 -20.11 11.93
C ALA A 175 -23.28 -20.03 10.72
N GLY A 176 -23.13 -19.04 9.84
CA GLY A 176 -23.92 -18.88 8.62
C GLY A 176 -24.62 -17.52 8.57
N ILE A 177 -25.89 -17.50 8.15
CA ILE A 177 -26.69 -16.25 8.06
C ILE A 177 -27.15 -15.78 9.45
N THR A 178 -26.93 -14.50 9.75
CA THR A 178 -27.35 -13.87 11.02
C THR A 178 -28.82 -13.43 10.99
N SER A 179 -29.34 -12.91 12.12
CA SER A 179 -30.64 -12.25 12.16
C SER A 179 -30.69 -11.01 11.27
N THR A 180 -29.63 -10.19 11.29
CA THR A 180 -29.44 -9.05 10.39
C THR A 180 -29.46 -9.52 8.93
N GLY A 181 -28.74 -10.59 8.58
CA GLY A 181 -28.71 -11.16 7.23
C GLY A 181 -30.09 -11.52 6.70
N ARG A 182 -30.91 -12.21 7.50
CA ARG A 182 -32.30 -12.57 7.13
C ARG A 182 -33.19 -11.36 6.91
N GLN A 183 -32.96 -10.27 7.65
CA GLN A 183 -33.68 -9.01 7.41
C GLN A 183 -33.23 -8.35 6.10
N LEU A 184 -31.94 -8.36 5.81
CA LEU A 184 -31.39 -7.78 4.58
C LEU A 184 -31.94 -8.42 3.31
N VAL A 185 -32.08 -9.75 3.29
CA VAL A 185 -32.63 -10.51 2.14
C VAL A 185 -34.02 -10.04 1.70
N ARG A 186 -34.80 -9.49 2.64
CA ARG A 186 -36.18 -9.04 2.37
C ARG A 186 -36.23 -7.75 1.58
N PHE A 187 -35.19 -6.92 1.63
CA PHE A 187 -35.20 -5.67 0.89
C PHE A 187 -34.77 -5.90 -0.58
N PRO A 188 -35.42 -5.27 -1.57
CA PRO A 188 -35.08 -5.39 -2.98
C PRO A 188 -33.93 -4.45 -3.37
N VAL A 189 -32.91 -4.34 -2.51
CA VAL A 189 -31.74 -3.48 -2.70
C VAL A 189 -30.47 -4.24 -2.31
N SER A 190 -29.31 -3.65 -2.58
CA SER A 190 -28.05 -4.26 -2.15
C SER A 190 -27.96 -4.38 -0.62
N PRO A 191 -27.19 -5.36 -0.08
CA PRO A 191 -27.00 -5.53 1.36
C PRO A 191 -26.57 -4.24 2.08
N ARG A 192 -25.79 -3.38 1.42
CA ARG A 192 -25.35 -2.08 1.94
C ARG A 192 -26.52 -1.14 2.21
N ILE A 193 -27.39 -0.99 1.23
CA ILE A 193 -28.57 -0.12 1.34
C ILE A 193 -29.57 -0.72 2.33
N GLY A 194 -29.73 -2.05 2.34
CA GLY A 194 -30.53 -2.73 3.36
C GLY A 194 -30.02 -2.45 4.78
N ARG A 195 -28.69 -2.51 5.00
CA ARG A 195 -28.08 -2.28 6.32
C ARG A 195 -28.24 -0.84 6.79
N LEU A 196 -28.16 0.11 5.87
CA LEU A 196 -28.50 1.51 6.09
C LEU A 196 -29.95 1.68 6.52
N LEU A 197 -30.90 1.04 5.85
CA LEU A 197 -32.33 1.14 6.19
C LEU A 197 -32.62 0.57 7.59
N ILE A 198 -32.04 -0.58 7.93
CA ILE A 198 -32.14 -1.17 9.28
C ILE A 198 -31.59 -0.21 10.33
N GLU A 199 -30.41 0.37 10.10
CA GLU A 199 -29.80 1.32 11.03
C GLU A 199 -30.64 2.59 11.18
N ALA A 200 -31.16 3.13 10.08
CA ALA A 200 -32.01 4.30 10.09
C ALA A 200 -33.31 4.08 10.86
N GLN A 201 -33.88 2.87 10.81
CA GLN A 201 -35.05 2.51 11.62
C GLN A 201 -34.71 2.50 13.11
N ARG A 202 -33.55 1.93 13.50
CA ARG A 202 -33.03 1.96 14.88
C ARG A 202 -32.84 3.39 15.41
N LEU A 203 -32.41 4.30 14.53
CA LEU A 203 -32.20 5.72 14.81
C LEU A 203 -33.47 6.59 14.64
N GLY A 204 -34.61 6.00 14.25
CA GLY A 204 -35.89 6.71 14.15
C GLY A 204 -36.02 7.66 12.95
N VAL A 205 -35.28 7.45 11.87
CA VAL A 205 -35.28 8.29 10.64
C VAL A 205 -35.64 7.49 9.37
N SER A 206 -36.47 6.45 9.51
CA SER A 206 -36.85 5.50 8.44
C SER A 206 -37.42 6.18 7.18
N ASP A 207 -38.29 7.18 7.33
CA ASP A 207 -38.98 7.80 6.19
C ASP A 207 -38.03 8.57 5.28
N ARG A 208 -37.13 9.38 5.87
CA ARG A 208 -36.08 10.10 5.13
C ARG A 208 -35.02 9.14 4.61
N ALA A 209 -34.72 8.07 5.34
CA ALA A 209 -33.77 7.05 4.90
C ALA A 209 -34.29 6.26 3.69
N ALA A 210 -35.60 6.00 3.58
CA ALA A 210 -36.18 5.40 2.39
C ALA A 210 -36.02 6.30 1.15
N LEU A 211 -36.20 7.62 1.32
CA LEU A 211 -35.95 8.59 0.26
C LEU A 211 -34.47 8.66 -0.13
N MET A 212 -33.57 8.64 0.86
CA MET A 212 -32.12 8.60 0.64
C MET A 212 -31.67 7.31 -0.04
N ALA A 213 -32.20 6.15 0.38
CA ALA A 213 -31.92 4.85 -0.23
C ALA A 213 -32.38 4.82 -1.70
N ALA A 214 -33.57 5.35 -1.99
CA ALA A 214 -34.04 5.51 -3.36
C ALA A 214 -33.12 6.44 -4.16
N LEU A 215 -32.69 7.57 -3.59
CA LEU A 215 -31.75 8.49 -4.24
C LEU A 215 -30.38 7.86 -4.57
N LEU A 216 -29.93 6.88 -3.77
CA LEU A 216 -28.65 6.18 -3.97
C LEU A 216 -28.74 5.01 -4.95
N THR A 217 -29.94 4.47 -5.17
CA THR A 217 -30.16 3.27 -5.99
C THR A 217 -30.76 3.59 -7.35
N GLU A 218 -31.69 4.54 -7.38
CA GLU A 218 -32.33 5.02 -8.60
C GLU A 218 -31.41 5.95 -9.37
N ARG A 219 -31.84 6.20 -10.60
CA ARG A 219 -31.18 7.13 -11.50
C ARG A 219 -31.07 8.53 -10.90
N ASP A 220 -29.90 9.17 -11.08
CA ASP A 220 -29.63 10.51 -10.57
C ASP A 220 -30.72 11.52 -11.04
N PRO A 221 -31.49 12.13 -10.12
CA PRO A 221 -32.53 13.08 -10.48
C PRO A 221 -31.98 14.45 -10.90
N PHE A 222 -30.68 14.72 -10.72
CA PHE A 222 -30.07 15.99 -11.11
C PHE A 222 -29.48 15.88 -12.52
N LEU A 223 -29.96 16.73 -13.42
CA LEU A 223 -29.43 16.83 -14.78
C LEU A 223 -27.96 17.29 -14.72
N ARG A 224 -27.06 16.50 -15.32
CA ARG A 224 -25.64 16.86 -15.45
C ARG A 224 -25.53 18.21 -16.15
N ARG A 225 -25.06 19.24 -15.44
CA ARG A 225 -24.63 20.49 -16.09
C ARG A 225 -23.56 20.14 -17.11
N GLN A 226 -23.77 20.50 -18.38
CA GLN A 226 -22.92 20.24 -19.54
C GLN A 226 -21.49 20.84 -19.47
N ARG A 227 -20.97 21.20 -18.29
CA ARG A 227 -19.69 21.89 -18.07
C ARG A 227 -18.55 20.97 -17.60
N ASP A 228 -18.67 19.64 -17.71
CA ASP A 228 -17.54 18.72 -17.50
C ASP A 228 -16.71 18.50 -18.79
N VAL A 229 -16.60 19.54 -19.62
CA VAL A 229 -15.50 19.66 -20.59
C VAL A 229 -14.31 20.19 -19.79
N PRO A 230 -13.08 19.65 -19.93
CA PRO A 230 -11.90 20.25 -19.32
C PRO A 230 -11.86 21.73 -19.70
N LEU A 231 -12.03 22.60 -18.71
CA LEU A 231 -12.01 24.04 -18.89
C LEU A 231 -10.74 24.42 -19.66
N HIS A 232 -10.89 25.08 -20.80
CA HIS A 232 -9.77 25.79 -21.41
C HIS A 232 -9.15 26.71 -20.34
N ARG A 233 -7.81 26.76 -20.27
CA ARG A 233 -7.08 27.71 -19.41
C ARG A 233 -7.66 29.11 -19.65
N GLY A 234 -8.29 29.70 -18.64
CA GLY A 234 -8.83 31.07 -18.69
C GLY A 234 -10.34 31.22 -18.46
N SER A 235 -11.10 30.14 -18.24
CA SER A 235 -12.49 30.29 -17.78
C SER A 235 -12.54 30.66 -16.28
N PRO A 236 -13.41 31.58 -15.83
CA PRO A 236 -13.55 31.90 -14.42
C PRO A 236 -13.93 30.64 -13.62
N PRO A 237 -13.40 30.48 -12.38
CA PRO A 237 -13.73 29.32 -11.57
C PRO A 237 -15.26 29.24 -11.39
N PRO A 238 -15.86 28.04 -11.44
CA PRO A 238 -17.26 27.88 -11.08
C PRO A 238 -17.47 28.46 -9.67
N SER A 239 -18.57 29.17 -9.47
CA SER A 239 -18.99 29.61 -8.12
C SER A 239 -18.91 28.42 -7.17
N ASN A 240 -18.30 28.60 -6.00
CA ASN A 240 -18.20 27.54 -4.99
C ASN A 240 -19.60 26.93 -4.77
N PRO A 241 -19.73 25.60 -4.79
CA PRO A 241 -20.99 24.96 -4.44
C PRO A 241 -21.41 25.41 -3.04
N VAL A 242 -22.66 25.85 -2.92
CA VAL A 242 -23.25 26.22 -1.63
C VAL A 242 -23.73 24.94 -0.97
N HIS A 243 -22.98 24.49 0.02
CA HIS A 243 -23.31 23.32 0.83
C HIS A 243 -24.20 23.71 1.99
N ARG A 244 -25.23 22.91 2.26
CA ARG A 244 -26.17 23.10 3.38
C ARG A 244 -25.87 22.16 4.54
N SER A 245 -25.07 21.14 4.30
CA SER A 245 -24.71 20.09 5.25
C SER A 245 -23.24 19.70 5.13
N ARG A 246 -22.84 18.68 5.88
CA ARG A 246 -21.49 18.06 5.85
C ARG A 246 -21.49 16.78 5.00
N SER A 247 -22.45 16.62 4.09
CA SER A 247 -22.62 15.43 3.27
C SER A 247 -23.22 15.76 1.91
N ASP A 248 -22.56 15.31 0.85
CA ASP A 248 -23.05 15.48 -0.52
C ASP A 248 -24.41 14.78 -0.71
N VAL A 249 -24.62 13.67 0.00
CA VAL A 249 -25.88 12.91 -0.04
C VAL A 249 -27.00 13.68 0.64
N ILE A 250 -26.72 14.32 1.78
CA ILE A 250 -27.72 15.12 2.50
C ILE A 250 -28.07 16.39 1.72
N ASP A 251 -27.08 17.08 1.13
CA ASP A 251 -27.35 18.24 0.27
C ASP A 251 -28.29 17.87 -0.90
N ARG A 252 -28.06 16.69 -1.50
CA ARG A 252 -28.92 16.17 -2.57
C ARG A 252 -30.30 15.75 -2.06
N LEU A 253 -30.38 15.15 -0.88
CA LEU A 253 -31.65 14.80 -0.23
C LEU A 253 -32.50 16.06 0.03
N LEU A 254 -31.89 17.08 0.63
CA LEU A 254 -32.54 18.38 0.89
C LEU A 254 -33.04 19.03 -0.39
N ALA A 255 -32.27 18.96 -1.49
CA ALA A 255 -32.71 19.49 -2.78
C ALA A 255 -33.94 18.75 -3.35
N VAL A 256 -34.06 17.44 -3.13
CA VAL A 256 -35.26 16.69 -3.49
C VAL A 256 -36.43 17.06 -2.56
N GLU A 257 -36.20 17.14 -1.25
CA GLU A 257 -37.21 17.56 -0.26
C GLU A 257 -37.78 18.95 -0.58
N ASP A 258 -36.92 19.91 -0.93
CA ASP A 258 -37.32 21.27 -1.35
C ASP A 258 -38.17 21.26 -2.63
N TYR A 259 -37.82 20.40 -3.60
CA TYR A 259 -38.63 20.22 -4.81
C TYR A 259 -40.00 19.62 -4.49
N LEU A 260 -40.08 18.66 -3.58
CA LEU A 260 -41.35 18.07 -3.16
C LEU A 260 -42.24 19.08 -2.42
N ALA A 261 -41.63 20.01 -1.67
CA ALA A 261 -42.34 21.05 -0.95
C ALA A 261 -42.79 22.23 -1.84
N THR A 262 -41.95 22.65 -2.79
CA THR A 262 -42.14 23.91 -3.53
C THR A 262 -42.41 23.74 -5.02
N GLY A 263 -42.10 22.58 -5.60
CA GLY A 263 -42.11 22.35 -7.04
C GLY A 263 -40.93 22.99 -7.81
N THR A 264 -39.99 23.64 -7.12
CA THR A 264 -38.86 24.34 -7.75
C THR A 264 -37.85 23.35 -8.31
N THR A 265 -37.62 23.38 -9.63
CA THR A 265 -36.69 22.44 -10.29
C THR A 265 -35.22 22.87 -10.18
N GLN A 266 -34.93 24.14 -9.91
CA GLN A 266 -33.55 24.60 -9.74
C GLN A 266 -33.09 24.36 -8.30
N SER A 267 -31.95 23.67 -8.15
CA SER A 267 -31.29 23.48 -6.87
C SER A 267 -29.78 23.72 -6.96
N PRO A 268 -29.07 23.90 -5.83
CA PRO A 268 -27.61 23.95 -5.81
C PRO A 268 -26.94 22.71 -6.41
N CYS A 269 -27.58 21.55 -6.32
CA CYS A 269 -27.09 20.27 -6.83
C CYS A 269 -27.29 20.12 -8.36
N GLY A 270 -28.20 20.89 -8.95
CA GLY A 270 -28.53 20.83 -10.38
C GLY A 270 -30.01 21.08 -10.66
N GLU A 271 -30.35 21.11 -11.94
CA GLU A 271 -31.75 21.11 -12.35
C GLU A 271 -32.35 19.72 -12.17
N ILE A 272 -33.51 19.65 -11.55
CA ILE A 272 -34.20 18.40 -11.21
C ILE A 272 -35.02 17.89 -12.40
N ASN A 273 -34.79 16.63 -12.76
CA ASN A 273 -35.60 15.89 -13.71
C ASN A 273 -36.86 15.33 -13.01
N ARG A 274 -38.03 15.85 -13.39
CA ARG A 274 -39.32 15.47 -12.81
C ARG A 274 -39.65 13.98 -12.94
N ASN A 275 -39.31 13.38 -14.08
CA ASN A 275 -39.57 11.96 -14.33
C ASN A 275 -38.69 11.07 -13.46
N ALA A 276 -37.41 11.45 -13.28
CA ALA A 276 -36.51 10.75 -12.37
C ALA A 276 -37.00 10.83 -10.91
N VAL A 277 -37.45 12.01 -10.45
CA VAL A 277 -38.03 12.14 -9.10
C VAL A 277 -39.30 11.30 -8.95
N ARG A 278 -40.14 11.20 -9.97
CA ARG A 278 -41.34 10.35 -9.92
C ARG A 278 -40.99 8.88 -9.66
N ASN A 279 -39.99 8.34 -10.36
CA ASN A 279 -39.52 6.97 -10.15
C ASN A 279 -38.90 6.80 -8.77
N LEU A 280 -38.08 7.76 -8.35
CA LEU A 280 -37.50 7.82 -7.01
C LEU A 280 -38.57 7.78 -5.91
N LEU A 281 -39.69 8.49 -6.07
CA LEU A 281 -40.82 8.45 -5.13
C LEU A 281 -41.56 7.10 -5.12
N LEU A 282 -41.62 6.40 -6.25
CA LEU A 282 -42.20 5.05 -6.29
C LEU A 282 -41.34 4.07 -5.49
N ALA A 283 -40.02 4.08 -5.71
CA ALA A 283 -39.07 3.29 -4.94
C ALA A 283 -39.11 3.66 -3.45
N THR A 284 -39.17 4.95 -3.12
CA THR A 284 -39.30 5.44 -1.73
C THR A 284 -40.54 4.86 -1.05
N LYS A 285 -41.71 4.93 -1.70
CA LYS A 285 -42.96 4.39 -1.14
C LYS A 285 -42.91 2.88 -0.96
N GLN A 286 -42.26 2.15 -1.87
CA GLN A 286 -42.06 0.71 -1.73
C GLN A 286 -41.21 0.40 -0.49
N LEU A 287 -40.07 1.07 -0.33
CA LEU A 287 -39.20 0.88 0.83
C LEU A 287 -39.90 1.27 2.15
N GLN A 288 -40.65 2.37 2.17
CA GLN A 288 -41.45 2.79 3.33
C GLN A 288 -42.47 1.73 3.74
N ARG A 289 -43.18 1.12 2.78
CA ARG A 289 -44.11 0.01 3.08
C ARG A 289 -43.38 -1.18 3.67
N MET A 290 -42.24 -1.57 3.12
CA MET A 290 -41.47 -2.70 3.64
C MET A 290 -40.92 -2.44 5.06
N LEU A 291 -40.55 -1.19 5.36
CA LEU A 291 -40.16 -0.77 6.71
C LEU A 291 -41.34 -0.74 7.69
N ALA A 292 -42.55 -0.42 7.22
CA ALA A 292 -43.77 -0.38 8.01
C ALA A 292 -44.40 -1.75 8.25
N ASP A 293 -44.41 -2.62 7.22
CA ASP A 293 -44.90 -3.99 7.27
C ASP A 293 -44.00 -4.87 8.15
N ASN A 294 -42.75 -4.46 8.35
CA ASN A 294 -41.84 -5.10 9.29
C ASN A 294 -42.29 -4.87 10.74
N THR A 295 -43.15 -5.78 11.22
CA THR A 295 -43.25 -6.22 12.63
C THR A 295 -41.96 -6.89 13.14
N LEU A 296 -40.86 -6.79 12.38
CA LEU A 296 -39.68 -7.66 12.37
C LEU A 296 -38.44 -7.04 12.98
N LEU A 297 -38.60 -5.88 13.59
CA LEU A 297 -37.60 -5.25 14.43
C LEU A 297 -38.29 -5.02 15.78
N GLU A 298 -38.08 -5.91 16.75
CA GLU A 298 -38.23 -5.59 18.17
C GLU A 298 -37.21 -4.51 18.62
N LEU A 299 -36.71 -3.69 17.69
CA LEU A 299 -35.85 -2.56 17.98
C LEU A 299 -36.75 -1.40 18.36
N SER A 300 -36.97 -1.25 19.66
CA SER A 300 -37.41 0.04 20.20
C SER A 300 -36.42 1.12 19.73
N PRO A 301 -36.87 2.25 19.15
CA PRO A 301 -35.97 3.30 18.73
C PRO A 301 -35.13 3.75 19.92
N ILE A 302 -33.80 3.72 19.79
CA ILE A 302 -32.89 4.00 20.91
C ILE A 302 -32.97 5.48 21.32
N ASN A 303 -33.35 6.35 20.37
CA ASN A 303 -33.68 7.75 20.61
C ASN A 303 -34.37 8.27 19.34
N ARG A 304 -35.62 8.75 19.42
CA ARG A 304 -36.16 9.54 18.31
C ARG A 304 -35.46 10.90 18.35
N PRO A 305 -34.75 11.32 17.27
CA PRO A 305 -34.12 12.64 17.27
C PRO A 305 -35.18 13.71 17.55
N LYS A 306 -34.79 14.77 18.25
CA LYS A 306 -35.65 15.95 18.38
C LYS A 306 -35.94 16.44 16.96
N ARG A 307 -37.10 17.06 16.75
CA ARG A 307 -37.62 17.54 15.45
C ARG A 307 -36.77 18.65 14.77
N ASN A 308 -35.47 18.74 15.07
CA ASN A 308 -34.52 19.62 14.41
C ASN A 308 -33.88 18.86 13.24
N SER A 309 -33.69 19.53 12.10
CA SER A 309 -33.17 18.92 10.88
C SER A 309 -31.76 18.35 11.05
N ASP A 310 -30.91 19.00 11.84
CA ASP A 310 -29.49 18.62 12.00
C ASP A 310 -29.30 17.28 12.74
N ASP A 311 -30.11 17.00 13.77
CA ASP A 311 -30.10 15.70 14.47
C ASP A 311 -30.54 14.56 13.54
N SER A 312 -31.52 14.83 12.67
CA SER A 312 -32.01 13.87 11.70
C SER A 312 -30.99 13.63 10.58
N ASP A 313 -30.31 14.67 10.11
CA ASP A 313 -29.23 14.57 9.11
C ASP A 313 -28.05 13.76 9.66
N GLU A 314 -27.64 14.02 10.91
CA GLU A 314 -26.60 13.25 11.59
C GLU A 314 -26.99 11.77 11.74
N ALA A 315 -28.25 11.47 12.08
CA ALA A 315 -28.74 10.09 12.14
C ALA A 315 -28.69 9.38 10.77
N LEU A 316 -29.01 10.08 9.67
CA LEU A 316 -28.88 9.53 8.31
C LEU A 316 -27.41 9.30 7.93
N MET A 317 -26.51 10.21 8.29
CA MET A 317 -25.07 10.06 8.07
C MET A 317 -24.50 8.86 8.84
N ARG A 318 -24.97 8.62 10.08
CA ARG A 318 -24.65 7.42 10.85
C ARG A 318 -25.15 6.15 10.17
N ALA A 319 -26.38 6.17 9.64
CA ALA A 319 -26.94 5.05 8.89
C ALA A 319 -26.15 4.76 7.60
N LEU A 320 -25.64 5.79 6.91
CA LEU A 320 -24.74 5.63 5.77
C LEU A 320 -23.46 4.88 6.17
N VAL A 321 -22.83 5.24 7.30
CA VAL A 321 -21.62 4.55 7.79
C VAL A 321 -21.89 3.06 8.03
N ALA A 322 -23.05 2.71 8.60
CA ALA A 322 -23.42 1.31 8.84
C ALA A 322 -23.61 0.50 7.53
N GLY A 323 -24.07 1.13 6.45
CA GLY A 323 -24.21 0.49 5.14
C GLY A 323 -22.92 0.37 4.34
N PHE A 324 -21.93 1.21 4.63
CA PHE A 324 -20.68 1.30 3.87
C PHE A 324 -19.41 1.30 4.76
N PRO A 325 -19.27 0.38 5.73
CA PRO A 325 -18.15 0.41 6.69
C PRO A 325 -16.77 0.28 6.01
N ASP A 326 -16.67 -0.52 4.95
CA ASP A 326 -15.46 -0.69 4.14
C ASP A 326 -15.14 0.52 3.23
N ARG A 327 -15.98 1.56 3.23
CA ARG A 327 -15.73 2.80 2.47
C ARG A 327 -15.44 4.01 3.36
N VAL A 328 -15.16 3.77 4.64
CA VAL A 328 -14.65 4.81 5.55
C VAL A 328 -13.21 5.13 5.15
N ALA A 329 -12.88 6.41 5.11
CA ALA A 329 -11.57 6.90 4.75
C ALA A 329 -11.07 7.94 5.75
N ARG A 330 -9.74 7.95 5.93
CA ARG A 330 -9.02 8.97 6.69
C ARG A 330 -8.28 9.90 5.76
N ARG A 331 -8.48 11.20 5.94
CA ARG A 331 -7.75 12.25 5.23
C ARG A 331 -6.26 12.19 5.59
N ARG A 332 -5.38 12.33 4.59
CA ARG A 332 -3.92 12.30 4.82
C ARG A 332 -3.42 13.55 5.52
N ASP A 333 -3.93 14.70 5.09
CA ASP A 333 -3.64 16.01 5.68
C ASP A 333 -4.91 16.88 5.66
N PRO A 334 -5.20 17.66 6.72
CA PRO A 334 -6.40 18.51 6.83
C PRO A 334 -6.65 19.44 5.64
N THR A 335 -5.62 19.80 4.88
CA THR A 335 -5.70 20.74 3.74
C THR A 335 -5.90 20.06 2.40
N THR A 336 -5.72 18.75 2.31
CA THR A 336 -5.72 17.99 1.05
C THR A 336 -7.08 17.34 0.78
N ASP A 337 -7.42 17.16 -0.49
CA ASP A 337 -8.59 16.38 -0.95
C ASP A 337 -8.32 14.86 -0.96
N ARG A 338 -7.17 14.41 -0.43
CA ARG A 338 -6.71 13.02 -0.51
C ARG A 338 -6.85 12.28 0.81
N GLY A 339 -7.23 11.01 0.71
CA GLY A 339 -7.37 10.12 1.85
C GLY A 339 -6.89 8.70 1.57
N LEU A 340 -6.92 7.89 2.62
CA LEU A 340 -6.75 6.45 2.58
C LEU A 340 -8.06 5.82 3.07
N MET A 341 -8.67 4.98 2.25
CA MET A 341 -9.87 4.22 2.59
C MET A 341 -9.49 2.90 3.27
N THR A 342 -10.41 2.33 4.05
CA THR A 342 -10.38 0.91 4.45
C THR A 342 -10.05 0.04 3.22
N GLY A 343 -9.25 -1.00 3.41
CA GLY A 343 -8.65 -1.77 2.30
C GLY A 343 -7.37 -1.16 1.71
N GLY A 344 -6.86 -0.06 2.29
CA GLY A 344 -5.59 0.58 1.87
C GLY A 344 -5.66 1.36 0.55
N ARG A 345 -6.86 1.57 -0.01
CA ARG A 345 -7.02 2.26 -1.29
C ARG A 345 -6.88 3.78 -1.11
N GLY A 346 -5.99 4.39 -1.91
CA GLY A 346 -5.92 5.85 -2.01
C GLY A 346 -7.17 6.42 -2.68
N VAL A 347 -7.74 7.46 -2.09
CA VAL A 347 -8.96 8.13 -2.59
C VAL A 347 -8.75 9.63 -2.72
N ARG A 348 -9.47 10.25 -3.67
CA ARG A 348 -9.48 11.69 -3.87
C ARG A 348 -10.91 12.22 -3.94
N LEU A 349 -11.23 13.17 -3.06
CA LEU A 349 -12.51 13.85 -3.01
C LEU A 349 -12.69 14.77 -4.22
N SER A 350 -13.92 14.81 -4.74
CA SER A 350 -14.33 15.83 -5.69
C SER A 350 -14.12 17.22 -5.10
N ALA A 351 -13.64 18.17 -5.93
CA ALA A 351 -13.51 19.57 -5.55
C ALA A 351 -14.87 20.23 -5.21
N ARG A 352 -15.99 19.57 -5.52
CA ARG A 352 -17.34 20.01 -5.19
C ARG A 352 -17.92 19.32 -3.95
N SER A 353 -17.12 18.57 -3.19
CA SER A 353 -17.64 17.86 -2.02
C SER A 353 -17.92 18.80 -0.85
N ALA A 354 -19.03 18.55 -0.14
CA ALA A 354 -19.38 19.16 1.13
C ALA A 354 -18.35 18.85 2.25
N VAL A 355 -17.59 17.76 2.09
CA VAL A 355 -16.66 17.27 3.11
C VAL A 355 -15.29 17.98 3.00
N GLN A 356 -15.19 19.14 3.65
CA GLN A 356 -13.99 19.98 3.51
C GLN A 356 -12.89 19.65 4.52
N LYS A 357 -13.20 19.70 5.82
CA LYS A 357 -12.17 19.69 6.90
C LYS A 357 -12.17 18.42 7.75
N SER A 358 -13.19 17.56 7.60
CA SER A 358 -13.29 16.38 8.45
C SER A 358 -12.10 15.44 8.25
N PRO A 359 -11.50 14.91 9.35
CA PRO A 359 -10.44 13.91 9.26
C PRO A 359 -10.95 12.56 8.75
N LEU A 360 -12.21 12.22 9.02
CA LEU A 360 -12.85 10.99 8.57
C LEU A 360 -14.03 11.30 7.65
N PHE A 361 -14.17 10.51 6.60
CA PHE A 361 -15.25 10.64 5.64
C PHE A 361 -15.60 9.32 5.01
N LEU A 362 -16.84 9.21 4.54
CA LEU A 362 -17.40 8.05 3.87
C LEU A 362 -17.39 8.29 2.36
N CYS A 363 -16.85 7.34 1.61
CA CYS A 363 -16.88 7.36 0.14
C CYS A 363 -18.18 6.71 -0.35
N VAL A 364 -19.20 7.51 -0.69
CA VAL A 364 -20.53 6.99 -1.04
C VAL A 364 -20.58 6.59 -2.51
N ASP A 365 -20.33 7.55 -3.40
CA ASP A 365 -20.20 7.33 -4.84
C ASP A 365 -18.74 7.44 -5.24
N ILE A 366 -18.15 6.32 -5.65
CA ILE A 366 -16.72 6.18 -5.91
C ILE A 366 -16.52 5.50 -7.26
N ASP A 367 -15.52 5.97 -8.01
CA ASP A 367 -15.04 5.33 -9.24
C ASP A 367 -13.64 4.76 -8.96
N GLY A 368 -13.52 3.43 -9.02
CA GLY A 368 -12.30 2.70 -8.70
C GLY A 368 -11.15 2.89 -9.71
N ALA A 369 -11.38 3.57 -10.84
CA ALA A 369 -10.38 3.74 -11.89
C ALA A 369 -9.11 4.50 -11.46
N GLY A 370 -7.96 4.14 -12.03
CA GLY A 370 -6.68 4.82 -11.83
C GLY A 370 -5.89 4.37 -10.59
N SER A 371 -4.89 5.15 -10.16
CA SER A 371 -4.09 4.87 -8.95
C SER A 371 -4.76 5.36 -7.66
N GLU A 372 -5.56 6.42 -7.75
CA GLU A 372 -6.40 6.94 -6.66
C GLU A 372 -7.84 6.96 -7.15
N ALA A 373 -8.75 6.36 -6.38
CA ALA A 373 -10.15 6.31 -6.74
C ALA A 373 -10.82 7.68 -6.55
N MET A 374 -11.65 8.09 -7.50
CA MET A 374 -12.35 9.37 -7.47
C MET A 374 -13.65 9.26 -6.69
N VAL A 375 -13.77 10.01 -5.60
CA VAL A 375 -14.97 10.08 -4.77
C VAL A 375 -15.84 11.23 -5.26
N ARG A 376 -16.93 10.88 -5.95
CA ARG A 376 -17.91 11.81 -6.52
C ARG A 376 -18.89 12.34 -5.49
N GLN A 377 -19.23 11.54 -4.48
CA GLN A 377 -20.07 11.93 -3.34
C GLN A 377 -19.48 11.37 -2.05
N ALA A 378 -19.39 12.21 -1.02
CA ALA A 378 -18.91 11.84 0.29
C ALA A 378 -19.82 12.33 1.41
N SER A 379 -19.67 11.73 2.58
CA SER A 379 -20.30 12.18 3.82
C SER A 379 -19.25 12.31 4.91
N GLU A 380 -19.31 13.37 5.73
CA GLU A 380 -18.49 13.43 6.94
C GLU A 380 -18.79 12.22 7.84
N VAL A 381 -17.78 11.75 8.55
CA VAL A 381 -17.86 10.69 9.56
C VAL A 381 -17.24 11.20 10.85
N LYS A 382 -17.94 11.02 11.97
CA LYS A 382 -17.36 11.24 13.30
C LYS A 382 -16.88 9.92 13.89
N ARG A 383 -15.87 10.01 14.76
CA ARG A 383 -15.17 8.84 15.33
C ARG A 383 -16.10 7.95 16.15
N GLU A 384 -17.00 8.58 16.89
CA GLU A 384 -18.02 7.99 17.76
C GLU A 384 -19.13 7.26 17.01
N TRP A 385 -19.21 7.42 15.68
CA TRP A 385 -20.18 6.70 14.86
C TRP A 385 -19.68 5.33 14.42
N LEU A 386 -18.37 5.08 14.50
CA LEU A 386 -17.77 3.81 14.10
C LEU A 386 -18.11 2.71 15.13
N PRO A 387 -18.56 1.52 14.69
CA PRO A 387 -18.86 0.41 15.60
C PRO A 387 -17.68 0.02 16.49
N GLU A 388 -17.89 -0.01 17.81
CA GLU A 388 -16.81 -0.33 18.75
C GLU A 388 -16.20 -1.72 18.54
N ALA A 389 -17.02 -2.70 18.14
CA ALA A 389 -16.58 -4.05 17.84
C ALA A 389 -15.57 -4.13 16.67
N MET A 390 -15.51 -3.12 15.81
CA MET A 390 -14.57 -3.04 14.68
C MET A 390 -13.32 -2.21 15.01
N ILE A 391 -13.27 -1.58 16.19
CA ILE A 391 -12.11 -0.80 16.64
C ILE A 391 -11.15 -1.74 17.35
N ARG A 392 -9.90 -1.76 16.91
CA ARG A 392 -8.83 -2.54 17.55
C ARG A 392 -7.69 -1.63 17.92
N THR A 393 -7.11 -1.85 19.11
CA THR A 393 -5.88 -1.19 19.54
C THR A 393 -4.77 -2.22 19.57
N ALA A 394 -3.69 -1.97 18.86
CA ALA A 394 -2.52 -2.84 18.83
C ALA A 394 -1.24 -2.03 19.06
N ASP A 395 -0.29 -2.59 19.81
CA ASP A 395 1.06 -2.08 19.93
C ASP A 395 1.94 -2.82 18.91
N GLU A 396 2.44 -2.10 17.91
CA GLU A 396 3.25 -2.65 16.83
C GLU A 396 4.72 -2.23 16.99
N LEU A 397 5.62 -3.18 16.80
CA LEU A 397 7.06 -2.96 16.79
C LEU A 397 7.57 -2.90 15.37
N PHE A 398 8.40 -1.90 15.07
CA PHE A 398 9.10 -1.82 13.79
C PHE A 398 10.44 -1.10 13.93
N PHE A 399 11.33 -1.32 12.97
CA PHE A 399 12.59 -0.61 12.88
C PHE A 399 12.40 0.75 12.20
N HIS A 400 12.76 1.85 12.86
CA HIS A 400 12.71 3.18 12.29
C HIS A 400 14.02 3.50 11.54
N PRO A 401 14.03 3.59 10.19
CA PRO A 401 15.28 3.71 9.42
C PRO A 401 16.10 4.97 9.73
N THR A 402 15.44 6.12 9.88
CA THR A 402 16.12 7.39 10.20
C THR A 402 16.72 7.42 11.61
N GLN A 403 15.97 6.94 12.61
CA GLN A 403 16.43 6.90 14.00
C GLN A 403 17.37 5.71 14.29
N ARG A 404 17.43 4.72 13.38
CA ARG A 404 18.22 3.48 13.50
C ARG A 404 17.98 2.72 14.80
N GLN A 405 16.71 2.66 15.19
CA GLN A 405 16.26 1.99 16.40
C GLN A 405 14.90 1.34 16.21
N VAL A 406 14.62 0.33 17.03
CA VAL A 406 13.29 -0.24 17.15
C VAL A 406 12.43 0.69 17.99
N VAL A 407 11.24 0.99 17.48
CA VAL A 407 10.24 1.81 18.16
C VAL A 407 8.95 1.00 18.26
N ALA A 408 8.18 1.26 19.33
CA ALA A 408 6.82 0.78 19.43
C ALA A 408 5.86 1.93 19.13
N ARG A 409 4.80 1.63 18.39
CA ARG A 409 3.69 2.56 18.20
C ARG A 409 2.39 1.86 18.53
N ARG A 410 1.56 2.55 19.31
CA ARG A 410 0.17 2.19 19.54
C ARG A 410 -0.67 2.69 18.38
N ARG A 411 -1.37 1.79 17.71
CA ARG A 411 -2.30 2.09 16.63
C ARG A 411 -3.71 1.77 17.06
N VAL A 412 -4.60 2.74 16.89
CA VAL A 412 -6.05 2.54 16.98
C VAL A 412 -6.56 2.43 15.56
N MET A 413 -7.12 1.29 15.22
CA MET A 413 -7.55 0.95 13.86
C MET A 413 -9.05 0.69 13.83
N PHE A 414 -9.69 1.01 12.72
CA PHE A 414 -11.03 0.57 12.37
C PHE A 414 -10.92 -0.36 11.17
N ASP A 415 -11.22 -1.65 11.38
CA ASP A 415 -10.79 -2.72 10.47
C ASP A 415 -9.26 -2.62 10.21
N ASP A 416 -8.83 -2.31 8.98
CA ASP A 416 -7.43 -2.08 8.62
C ASP A 416 -7.04 -0.58 8.52
N LEU A 417 -7.99 0.34 8.73
CA LEU A 417 -7.77 1.77 8.65
C LEU A 417 -7.19 2.32 9.97
N VAL A 418 -5.93 2.76 9.95
CA VAL A 418 -5.30 3.46 11.08
C VAL A 418 -6.00 4.80 11.31
N LEU A 419 -6.65 4.95 12.46
CA LEU A 419 -7.32 6.17 12.89
C LEU A 419 -6.37 7.09 13.65
N GLU A 420 -5.66 6.53 14.62
CA GLU A 420 -4.71 7.23 15.48
C GLU A 420 -3.44 6.40 15.64
N GLU A 421 -2.32 7.10 15.76
CA GLU A 421 -1.00 6.50 15.97
C GLU A 421 -0.26 7.33 17.02
N SER A 422 0.23 6.67 18.08
CA SER A 422 0.98 7.32 19.16
C SER A 422 2.20 6.48 19.56
N PRO A 423 3.28 7.09 20.08
CA PRO A 423 4.40 6.33 20.62
C PRO A 423 3.94 5.43 21.78
N SER A 424 4.46 4.21 21.86
CA SER A 424 4.24 3.31 22.99
C SER A 424 5.54 2.73 23.53
N SER A 425 5.47 2.08 24.69
CA SER A 425 6.60 1.39 25.27
C SER A 425 6.78 0.01 24.62
N ILE A 426 8.03 -0.38 24.42
CA ILE A 426 8.36 -1.73 23.96
C ILE A 426 8.18 -2.69 25.14
N VAL A 427 7.11 -3.49 25.09
CA VAL A 427 6.81 -4.53 26.10
C VAL A 427 7.55 -5.82 25.78
N ASP A 428 7.52 -6.26 24.52
CA ASP A 428 8.21 -7.47 24.06
C ASP A 428 9.65 -7.14 23.63
N SER A 429 10.61 -7.34 24.55
CA SER A 429 12.03 -7.12 24.31
C SER A 429 12.64 -8.15 23.36
N GLN A 430 12.07 -9.36 23.27
CA GLN A 430 12.57 -10.42 22.40
C GLN A 430 12.18 -10.15 20.95
N ALA A 431 10.91 -9.78 20.70
CA ALA A 431 10.47 -9.35 19.38
C ALA A 431 11.23 -8.10 18.91
N ALA A 432 11.49 -7.15 19.81
CA ALA A 432 12.30 -5.98 19.48
C ALA A 432 13.74 -6.34 19.09
N ALA A 433 14.37 -7.27 19.82
CA ALA A 433 15.72 -7.76 19.50
C ALA A 433 15.76 -8.45 18.12
N GLU A 434 14.74 -9.23 17.78
CA GLU A 434 14.65 -9.89 16.46
C GLU A 434 14.48 -8.87 15.33
N ILE A 435 13.62 -7.86 15.49
CA ILE A 435 13.45 -6.78 14.51
C ILE A 435 14.76 -6.00 14.33
N LEU A 436 15.46 -5.71 15.44
CA LEU A 436 16.75 -5.03 15.41
C LEU A 436 17.80 -5.87 14.68
N TYR A 437 17.85 -7.18 14.95
CA TYR A 437 18.73 -8.13 14.26
C TYR A 437 18.46 -8.15 12.75
N VAL A 438 17.20 -8.26 12.33
CA VAL A 438 16.82 -8.27 10.91
C VAL A 438 17.22 -6.98 10.20
N ALA A 439 17.09 -5.82 10.87
CA ALA A 439 17.54 -4.55 10.31
C ALA A 439 19.08 -4.44 10.25
N ALA A 440 19.76 -4.85 11.32
CA ALA A 440 21.22 -4.75 11.45
C ALA A 440 21.97 -5.71 10.51
N GLN A 441 21.44 -6.90 10.26
CA GLN A 441 22.08 -7.89 9.40
C GLN A 441 22.19 -7.42 7.94
N GLY A 442 21.28 -6.57 7.47
CA GLY A 442 21.34 -5.95 6.14
C GLY A 442 22.38 -4.83 6.03
N GLN A 443 22.95 -4.40 7.16
CA GLN A 443 23.87 -3.26 7.25
C GLN A 443 25.04 -3.56 8.20
N LEU A 444 25.66 -4.75 8.09
CA LEU A 444 26.74 -5.21 9.00
C LEU A 444 27.85 -4.16 9.18
N GLU A 445 28.33 -3.59 8.08
CA GLU A 445 29.39 -2.58 8.10
C GLU A 445 29.03 -1.36 8.95
N THR A 446 27.74 -1.03 9.02
CA THR A 446 27.24 0.11 9.80
C THR A 446 27.17 -0.20 11.28
N VAL A 447 26.94 -1.45 11.69
CA VAL A 447 26.73 -1.83 13.10
C VAL A 447 27.96 -2.42 13.77
N LEU A 448 28.93 -2.92 12.99
CA LEU A 448 30.16 -3.47 13.53
C LEU A 448 31.00 -2.40 14.24
N PRO A 449 31.67 -2.74 15.36
CA PRO A 449 32.53 -1.82 16.08
C PRO A 449 33.89 -1.75 15.37
N GLN A 450 33.94 -1.12 14.19
CA GLN A 450 35.18 -1.02 13.40
C GLN A 450 36.30 -0.28 14.12
N GLU A 451 35.94 0.61 15.05
CA GLU A 451 36.88 1.36 15.90
C GLU A 451 37.39 0.53 17.10
N ASP A 452 36.74 -0.60 17.42
CA ASP A 452 37.22 -1.53 18.43
C ASP A 452 38.36 -2.36 17.85
N ALA A 453 39.57 -1.85 18.11
CA ALA A 453 40.79 -2.49 17.67
C ALA A 453 40.96 -3.90 18.26
N GLU A 454 40.46 -4.19 19.46
CA GLU A 454 40.61 -5.50 20.09
C GLU A 454 39.73 -6.53 19.39
N PHE A 455 38.46 -6.19 19.15
CA PHE A 455 37.52 -7.04 18.40
C PHE A 455 37.99 -7.31 16.97
N THR A 456 38.35 -6.27 16.23
CA THR A 456 38.79 -6.39 14.82
C THR A 456 40.08 -7.21 14.71
N ASN A 457 41.03 -7.01 15.62
CA ASN A 457 42.27 -7.78 15.67
C ASN A 457 42.01 -9.25 16.03
N PHE A 458 41.13 -9.54 16.98
CA PHE A 458 40.76 -10.92 17.34
C PHE A 458 40.11 -11.66 16.16
N LEU A 459 39.19 -11.03 15.43
CA LEU A 459 38.62 -11.60 14.20
C LEU A 459 39.70 -11.88 13.16
N ALA A 460 40.63 -10.95 12.93
CA ALA A 460 41.72 -11.13 11.96
C ALA A 460 42.65 -12.28 12.37
N ARG A 461 43.00 -12.40 13.66
CA ARG A 461 43.79 -13.51 14.20
C ARG A 461 43.12 -14.86 13.98
N GLY A 462 41.82 -14.95 14.26
CA GLY A 462 41.03 -16.17 14.03
C GLY A 462 41.00 -16.57 12.55
N ARG A 463 40.77 -15.61 11.64
CA ARG A 463 40.81 -15.83 10.19
C ARG A 463 42.17 -16.36 9.72
N CYS A 464 43.26 -15.72 10.17
CA CYS A 464 44.61 -16.14 9.81
C CYS A 464 44.96 -17.53 10.37
N LEU A 465 44.63 -17.83 11.64
CA LEU A 465 44.94 -19.12 12.24
C LEU A 465 44.16 -20.28 11.62
N HIS A 466 42.91 -20.05 11.22
CA HIS A 466 42.12 -21.05 10.49
C HIS A 466 42.84 -21.50 9.21
N GLU A 467 43.51 -20.59 8.50
CA GLU A 467 44.30 -20.91 7.30
C GLU A 467 45.69 -21.49 7.62
N TRP A 468 46.41 -20.91 8.58
CA TRP A 468 47.80 -21.30 8.89
C TRP A 468 47.90 -22.62 9.65
N MET A 469 46.86 -22.96 10.42
CA MET A 469 46.84 -24.11 11.32
C MET A 469 45.48 -24.84 11.26
N PRO A 470 45.16 -25.52 10.14
CA PRO A 470 43.92 -26.27 10.02
C PRO A 470 43.77 -27.37 11.10
N ASP A 471 44.89 -27.87 11.61
CA ASP A 471 44.95 -28.87 12.69
C ASP A 471 44.32 -28.39 14.02
N LEU A 472 44.14 -27.06 14.21
CA LEU A 472 43.51 -26.50 15.42
C LEU A 472 41.98 -26.60 15.39
N ASP A 473 41.38 -27.00 14.26
CA ASP A 473 39.93 -27.12 14.06
C ASP A 473 39.15 -25.85 14.48
N LEU A 474 39.74 -24.69 14.17
CA LEU A 474 39.10 -23.40 14.41
C LEU A 474 37.91 -23.24 13.46
N PRO A 475 36.76 -22.72 13.92
CA PRO A 475 35.67 -22.40 13.02
C PRO A 475 36.04 -21.23 12.11
N VAL A 476 35.30 -21.08 11.01
CA VAL A 476 35.52 -19.97 10.08
C VAL A 476 35.06 -18.66 10.74
N PHE A 477 35.96 -17.66 10.77
CA PHE A 477 35.70 -16.33 11.33
C PHE A 477 35.07 -15.38 10.29
N ASP A 478 34.04 -15.83 9.59
CA ASP A 478 33.37 -15.10 8.51
C ASP A 478 32.18 -14.25 9.00
N ASP A 479 31.43 -13.68 8.05
CA ASP A 479 30.21 -12.92 8.34
C ASP A 479 29.10 -13.79 8.96
N THR A 480 29.12 -15.11 8.76
CA THR A 480 28.16 -16.04 9.37
C THR A 480 28.33 -16.08 10.88
N LEU A 481 29.57 -16.22 11.34
CA LEU A 481 29.90 -16.14 12.77
C LEU A 481 29.50 -14.77 13.36
N VAL A 482 29.83 -13.69 12.65
CA VAL A 482 29.52 -12.32 13.07
C VAL A 482 28.01 -12.08 13.17
N ARG A 483 27.21 -12.56 12.21
CA ARG A 483 25.73 -12.51 12.27
C ARG A 483 25.20 -13.28 13.45
N GLY A 484 25.81 -14.41 13.78
CA GLY A 484 25.49 -15.15 14.98
C GLY A 484 25.68 -14.28 16.23
N VAL A 485 26.85 -13.67 16.40
CA VAL A 485 27.17 -12.79 17.55
C VAL A 485 26.25 -11.58 17.60
N LEU A 486 25.96 -10.97 16.44
CA LEU A 486 25.04 -9.85 16.31
C LEU A 486 23.66 -10.19 16.90
N ARG A 487 23.14 -11.40 16.66
CA ARG A 487 21.84 -11.83 17.18
C ARG A 487 21.79 -11.85 18.71
N GLU A 488 22.86 -12.30 19.36
CA GLU A 488 23.00 -12.25 20.82
C GLU A 488 23.13 -10.80 21.31
N ILE A 489 23.91 -9.97 20.62
CA ILE A 489 24.08 -8.56 20.96
C ILE A 489 22.75 -7.80 20.86
N CYS A 490 21.90 -8.12 19.89
CA CYS A 490 20.58 -7.48 19.80
C CYS A 490 19.69 -7.74 21.02
N GLN A 491 19.95 -8.79 21.81
CA GLN A 491 19.17 -9.08 23.01
C GLN A 491 19.29 -7.93 24.03
N GLY A 492 18.14 -7.45 24.50
CA GLY A 492 18.05 -6.34 25.46
C GLY A 492 18.41 -4.96 24.90
N ARG A 493 18.71 -4.85 23.59
CA ARG A 493 19.06 -3.60 22.92
C ARG A 493 17.98 -3.17 21.94
N ARG A 494 17.96 -1.88 21.63
CA ARG A 494 16.92 -1.24 20.81
C ARG A 494 17.50 -0.40 19.67
N SER A 495 18.78 -0.06 19.69
CA SER A 495 19.36 0.87 18.72
C SER A 495 20.69 0.38 18.13
N PHE A 496 21.04 0.87 16.94
CA PHE A 496 22.35 0.61 16.34
C PHE A 496 23.49 1.22 17.17
N SER A 497 23.25 2.34 17.86
CA SER A 497 24.22 2.92 18.79
C SER A 497 24.55 1.99 19.95
N GLU A 498 23.53 1.34 20.54
CA GLU A 498 23.74 0.35 21.60
C GLU A 498 24.43 -0.91 21.10
N ILE A 499 24.16 -1.33 19.85
CA ILE A 499 24.88 -2.44 19.21
C ILE A 499 26.36 -2.09 19.06
N LYS A 500 26.70 -0.90 18.57
CA LYS A 500 28.10 -0.49 18.36
C LYS A 500 28.92 -0.48 19.64
N THR A 501 28.31 -0.08 20.76
CA THR A 501 28.97 -0.01 22.06
C THR A 501 28.85 -1.29 22.88
N ALA A 502 28.22 -2.33 22.32
CA ALA A 502 28.08 -3.63 22.96
C ALA A 502 29.43 -4.34 23.12
N PRO A 503 29.56 -5.28 24.07
CA PRO A 503 30.80 -6.01 24.29
C PRO A 503 31.03 -7.11 23.24
N TRP A 504 31.24 -6.72 21.98
CA TRP A 504 31.39 -7.62 20.83
C TRP A 504 32.48 -8.67 21.02
N LEU A 505 33.65 -8.27 21.50
CA LEU A 505 34.75 -9.20 21.75
C LEU A 505 34.39 -10.25 22.81
N ALA A 506 33.79 -9.83 23.92
CA ALA A 506 33.41 -10.75 25.00
C ALA A 506 32.32 -11.73 24.55
N THR A 507 31.31 -11.26 23.81
CA THR A 507 30.25 -12.12 23.24
C THR A 507 30.78 -13.09 22.18
N LEU A 508 31.75 -12.65 21.37
CA LEU A 508 32.41 -13.52 20.41
C LEU A 508 33.25 -14.59 21.14
N GLN A 509 34.03 -14.20 22.14
CA GLN A 509 34.87 -15.11 22.92
C GLN A 509 34.06 -16.15 23.71
N SER A 510 32.88 -15.78 24.24
CA SER A 510 32.02 -16.70 24.98
C SER A 510 31.47 -17.86 24.15
N ARG A 511 31.56 -17.79 22.82
CA ARG A 511 31.18 -18.89 21.91
C ARG A 511 32.24 -19.97 21.77
N PHE A 512 33.45 -19.74 22.27
CA PHE A 512 34.57 -20.67 22.12
C PHE A 512 34.95 -21.30 23.46
N PRO A 513 35.32 -22.59 23.46
CA PRO A 513 35.93 -23.22 24.64
C PRO A 513 37.21 -22.50 25.06
N TYR A 514 37.47 -22.46 26.37
CA TYR A 514 38.64 -21.79 26.93
C TYR A 514 39.98 -22.29 26.35
N ALA A 515 40.11 -23.60 26.10
CA ALA A 515 41.31 -24.18 25.50
C ALA A 515 41.59 -23.66 24.08
N LEU A 516 40.54 -23.35 23.31
CA LEU A 516 40.66 -22.80 21.97
C LEU A 516 41.10 -21.34 22.02
N LEU A 517 40.53 -20.55 22.94
CA LEU A 517 40.95 -19.17 23.20
C LEU A 517 42.43 -19.10 23.60
N GLN A 518 42.88 -20.00 24.49
CA GLN A 518 44.30 -20.09 24.85
C GLN A 518 45.19 -20.46 23.66
N SER A 519 44.72 -21.32 22.76
CA SER A 519 45.45 -21.67 21.54
C SER A 519 45.56 -20.47 20.60
N ILE A 520 44.51 -19.66 20.45
CA ILE A 520 44.57 -18.41 19.68
C ILE A 520 45.58 -17.42 20.30
N GLU A 521 45.59 -17.27 21.63
CA GLU A 521 46.55 -16.41 22.34
C GLU A 521 48.00 -16.90 22.22
N ARG A 522 48.22 -18.21 22.21
CA ARG A 522 49.56 -18.81 22.07
C ARG A 522 50.08 -18.72 20.64
N GLU A 523 49.25 -19.12 19.67
CA GLU A 523 49.69 -19.30 18.28
C GLU A 523 49.64 -18.01 17.46
N ALA A 524 48.74 -17.08 17.77
CA ALA A 524 48.71 -15.74 17.17
C ALA A 524 48.54 -14.72 18.29
N PRO A 525 49.57 -14.37 19.07
CA PRO A 525 49.43 -13.46 20.21
C PRO A 525 49.04 -12.04 19.78
N GLU A 526 48.29 -11.30 20.62
CA GLU A 526 47.99 -9.88 20.39
C GLU A 526 49.26 -9.01 20.46
N ARG A 527 50.19 -9.38 21.34
CA ARG A 527 51.45 -8.64 21.57
C ARG A 527 52.63 -9.59 21.66
N MET A 528 53.74 -9.17 21.06
CA MET A 528 55.01 -9.89 21.10
C MET A 528 56.01 -9.14 21.99
N THR A 529 56.74 -9.90 22.82
CA THR A 529 57.86 -9.36 23.60
C THR A 529 59.10 -9.30 22.71
N VAL A 530 59.70 -8.12 22.59
CA VAL A 530 60.96 -7.90 21.85
C VAL A 530 62.16 -7.88 22.80
N PRO A 531 63.42 -7.98 22.33
CA PRO A 531 64.61 -8.05 23.21
C PRO A 531 64.75 -6.94 24.25
N SER A 532 64.25 -5.73 23.96
CA SER A 532 64.19 -4.63 24.94
C SER A 532 63.29 -4.91 26.16
N GLY A 533 62.52 -6.00 26.13
CA GLY A 533 61.47 -6.31 27.10
C GLY A 533 60.19 -5.49 26.90
N SER A 534 60.06 -4.76 25.79
CA SER A 534 58.79 -4.13 25.39
C SER A 534 57.81 -5.16 24.85
N ARG A 535 56.52 -4.97 25.11
CA ARG A 535 55.42 -5.76 24.54
C ARG A 535 54.73 -4.94 23.46
N ILE A 536 55.02 -5.26 22.20
CA ILE A 536 54.58 -4.50 21.04
C ILE A 536 53.41 -5.24 20.37
N ARG A 537 52.37 -4.49 19.99
CA ARG A 537 51.17 -5.02 19.36
C ARG A 537 51.46 -5.52 17.95
N LEU A 538 50.91 -6.69 17.62
CA LEU A 538 50.90 -7.24 16.27
C LEU A 538 49.61 -6.82 15.54
N THR A 539 49.75 -6.39 14.30
CA THR A 539 48.62 -6.13 13.40
C THR A 539 48.44 -7.33 12.49
N TYR A 540 47.25 -7.92 12.52
CA TYR A 540 46.86 -9.05 11.68
C TYR A 540 45.91 -8.57 10.59
N GLU A 541 46.12 -9.04 9.36
CA GLU A 541 45.24 -8.83 8.21
C GLU A 541 45.17 -10.15 7.44
N PHE A 542 43.96 -10.57 7.07
CA PHE A 542 43.76 -11.85 6.38
C PHE A 542 44.52 -11.87 5.04
N GLY A 543 45.18 -12.99 4.73
CA GLY A 543 46.02 -13.14 3.54
C GLY A 543 47.37 -12.41 3.58
N ARG A 544 47.73 -11.75 4.69
CA ARG A 544 49.04 -11.11 4.87
C ARG A 544 49.78 -11.65 6.10
N PRO A 545 51.12 -11.65 6.11
CA PRO A 545 51.88 -11.92 7.31
C PRO A 545 51.57 -10.90 8.42
N PRO A 546 51.63 -11.28 9.71
CA PRO A 546 51.40 -10.36 10.81
C PRO A 546 52.50 -9.31 10.88
N ILE A 547 52.12 -8.07 11.15
CA ILE A 547 53.02 -6.92 11.11
C ILE A 547 53.41 -6.52 12.54
N LEU A 548 54.71 -6.38 12.78
CA LEU A 548 55.26 -5.81 14.02
C LEU A 548 55.96 -4.48 13.70
N SER A 549 55.35 -3.38 14.14
CA SER A 549 55.92 -2.05 14.01
C SER A 549 56.79 -1.73 15.23
N VAL A 550 58.10 -1.84 15.07
CA VAL A 550 59.08 -1.77 16.17
C VAL A 550 60.25 -0.86 15.83
N ARG A 551 60.73 -0.09 16.81
CA ARG A 551 61.94 0.71 16.64
C ARG A 551 63.16 -0.20 16.49
N ILE A 552 64.06 0.16 15.59
CA ILE A 552 65.28 -0.62 15.32
C ILE A 552 66.10 -0.87 16.61
N GLN A 553 66.14 0.09 17.54
CA GLN A 553 66.91 -0.06 18.78
C GLN A 553 66.36 -1.11 19.74
N GLU A 554 65.07 -1.46 19.62
CA GLU A 554 64.41 -2.39 20.53
C GLU A 554 64.65 -3.86 20.18
N ILE A 555 65.16 -4.10 18.97
CA ILE A 555 65.45 -5.43 18.43
C ILE A 555 66.94 -5.71 18.27
N PHE A 556 67.83 -4.86 18.80
CA PHE A 556 69.24 -5.23 18.91
C PHE A 556 69.38 -6.53 19.70
N GLY A 557 70.29 -7.40 19.26
CA GLY A 557 70.41 -8.77 19.77
C GLY A 557 69.48 -9.80 19.10
N LEU A 558 68.47 -9.39 18.33
CA LEU A 558 67.57 -10.32 17.64
C LEU A 558 68.18 -10.81 16.32
N LYS A 559 68.62 -12.07 16.30
CA LYS A 559 69.33 -12.66 15.14
C LYS A 559 68.41 -13.11 14.00
N GLN A 560 67.22 -13.61 14.33
CA GLN A 560 66.28 -14.20 13.36
C GLN A 560 64.93 -13.50 13.43
N THR A 561 64.21 -13.47 12.31
CA THR A 561 62.84 -12.94 12.27
C THR A 561 61.95 -13.76 13.21
N PRO A 562 61.21 -13.11 14.13
CA PRO A 562 60.21 -13.80 14.94
C PRO A 562 59.14 -14.46 14.08
N ARG A 563 58.61 -15.58 14.57
CA ARG A 563 57.58 -16.36 13.86
C ARG A 563 56.40 -16.63 14.79
N VAL A 564 55.21 -16.68 14.23
CA VAL A 564 53.96 -17.09 14.91
C VAL A 564 53.46 -18.41 14.33
N ALA A 565 52.33 -18.93 14.83
CA ALA A 565 51.69 -20.17 14.41
C ALA A 565 52.66 -21.36 14.47
N ALA A 566 53.16 -21.68 15.66
CA ALA A 566 54.19 -22.71 15.90
C ALA A 566 55.42 -22.61 14.97
N GLY A 567 55.83 -21.39 14.60
CA GLY A 567 57.00 -21.16 13.73
C GLY A 567 56.71 -21.19 12.22
N ARG A 568 55.45 -21.39 11.80
CA ARG A 568 55.08 -21.49 10.38
C ARG A 568 55.17 -20.14 9.66
N ILE A 569 54.75 -19.06 10.32
CA ILE A 569 54.55 -17.75 9.66
C ILE A 569 55.55 -16.71 10.18
N PRO A 570 56.41 -16.14 9.31
CA PRO A 570 57.30 -15.04 9.69
C PRO A 570 56.52 -13.75 9.94
N VAL A 571 56.96 -12.99 10.94
CA VAL A 571 56.42 -11.65 11.23
C VAL A 571 57.08 -10.63 10.32
N LEU A 572 56.28 -9.83 9.62
CA LEU A 572 56.77 -8.71 8.82
C LEU A 572 57.16 -7.55 9.75
N LEU A 573 58.44 -7.21 9.77
CA LEU A 573 58.99 -6.17 10.63
C LEU A 573 58.93 -4.82 9.92
N HIS A 574 58.14 -3.91 10.46
CA HIS A 574 58.17 -2.49 10.10
C HIS A 574 59.16 -1.80 11.04
N LEU A 575 60.39 -1.64 10.58
CA LEU A 575 61.51 -1.12 11.36
C LEU A 575 61.45 0.41 11.40
N LEU A 576 61.19 0.94 12.59
CA LEU A 576 60.95 2.37 12.81
C LEU A 576 62.21 3.10 13.29
N ALA A 577 62.34 4.36 12.91
CA ALA A 577 63.28 5.29 13.53
C ALA A 577 62.77 5.79 14.89
N PRO A 578 63.55 6.57 15.66
CA PRO A 578 63.10 7.16 16.93
C PRO A 578 61.81 8.01 16.82
N ASN A 579 61.56 8.61 15.66
CA ASN A 579 60.35 9.39 15.39
C ASN A 579 59.13 8.56 14.98
N MET A 580 59.18 7.23 15.13
CA MET A 580 58.12 6.28 14.77
C MET A 580 57.80 6.21 13.26
N ARG A 581 58.66 6.74 12.39
CA ARG A 581 58.50 6.57 10.92
C ARG A 581 59.19 5.29 10.44
N PRO A 582 58.56 4.50 9.57
CA PRO A 582 59.16 3.30 8.99
C PRO A 582 60.39 3.69 8.15
N GLN A 583 61.47 2.95 8.33
CA GLN A 583 62.73 3.10 7.58
C GLN A 583 62.98 1.90 6.67
N GLN A 584 62.61 0.72 7.14
CA GLN A 584 62.71 -0.52 6.36
C GLN A 584 61.54 -1.42 6.70
N ILE A 585 61.07 -2.17 5.71
CA ILE A 585 60.14 -3.28 5.88
C ILE A 585 60.90 -4.56 5.50
N THR A 586 60.87 -5.58 6.35
CA THR A 586 61.57 -6.86 6.08
C THR A 586 60.89 -8.04 6.77
N ASP A 587 60.84 -9.18 6.09
CA ASP A 587 60.51 -10.50 6.65
C ASP A 587 61.76 -11.37 6.87
N ASP A 588 62.93 -10.92 6.41
CA ASP A 588 64.26 -11.51 6.66
C ASP A 588 65.15 -10.53 7.43
N LEU A 589 65.11 -10.68 8.76
CA LEU A 589 65.90 -9.85 9.66
C LEU A 589 67.41 -10.14 9.56
N ALA A 590 67.80 -11.38 9.22
CA ALA A 590 69.20 -11.76 9.12
C ALA A 590 69.86 -11.06 7.92
N SER A 591 69.19 -11.06 6.76
CA SER A 591 69.64 -10.32 5.58
C SER A 591 69.64 -8.81 5.81
N PHE A 592 68.64 -8.27 6.53
CA PHE A 592 68.61 -6.86 6.91
C PHE A 592 69.87 -6.46 7.71
N TRP A 593 70.23 -7.21 8.75
CA TRP A 593 71.41 -6.88 9.55
C TRP A 593 72.72 -6.95 8.76
N ALA A 594 72.85 -7.97 7.90
CA ALA A 594 74.06 -8.18 7.11
C ALA A 594 74.25 -7.13 6.00
N ASN A 595 73.18 -6.79 5.28
CA ASN A 595 73.27 -6.07 4.01
C ASN A 595 72.70 -4.65 4.06
N THR A 596 71.57 -4.44 4.75
CA THR A 596 70.78 -3.19 4.66
C THR A 596 71.03 -2.25 5.84
N TYR A 597 71.25 -2.79 7.04
CA TYR A 597 71.49 -2.01 8.25
C TYR A 597 72.68 -1.05 8.15
N PRO A 598 73.84 -1.39 7.52
CA PRO A 598 74.95 -0.46 7.39
C PRO A 598 74.59 0.86 6.68
N GLU A 599 73.70 0.80 5.69
CA GLU A 599 73.21 1.97 4.96
C GLU A 599 72.21 2.77 5.79
N VAL A 600 71.20 2.10 6.34
CA VAL A 600 70.18 2.69 7.21
C VAL A 600 70.82 3.35 8.44
N ARG A 601 71.87 2.74 9.01
CA ARG A 601 72.68 3.27 10.11
C ARG A 601 73.31 4.62 9.76
N LYS A 602 73.89 4.79 8.56
CA LYS A 602 74.53 6.06 8.16
C LYS A 602 73.51 7.20 8.15
N GLU A 603 72.32 6.93 7.61
CA GLU A 603 71.23 7.90 7.57
C GLU A 603 70.69 8.22 8.97
N LEU A 604 70.43 7.20 9.78
CA LEU A 604 69.89 7.35 11.13
C LEU A 604 70.88 8.03 12.08
N LYS A 605 72.18 7.75 11.97
CA LYS A 605 73.23 8.44 12.74
C LYS A 605 73.30 9.92 12.40
N ARG A 606 73.06 10.30 11.12
CA ARG A 606 73.02 11.70 10.68
C ARG A 606 71.79 12.44 11.21
N ARG A 607 70.61 11.81 11.15
CA ARG A 607 69.33 12.43 11.57
C ARG A 607 69.10 12.39 13.08
N TYR A 608 69.61 11.36 13.76
CA TYR A 608 69.41 11.11 15.19
C TYR A 608 70.76 10.82 15.90
N PRO A 609 71.67 11.80 15.98
CA PRO A 609 73.03 11.61 16.50
C PRO A 609 73.07 11.31 18.01
N LYS A 610 72.01 11.63 18.74
CA LYS A 610 71.88 11.37 20.20
C LYS A 610 71.54 9.92 20.54
N HIS A 611 71.17 9.09 19.55
CA HIS A 611 70.83 7.68 19.76
C HIS A 611 72.02 6.78 19.40
N ALA A 612 72.15 5.66 20.12
CA ALA A 612 73.21 4.68 19.87
C ALA A 612 72.88 3.83 18.62
N TRP A 613 73.76 3.89 17.62
CA TRP A 613 73.68 3.11 16.38
C TRP A 613 74.94 2.24 16.24
N PRO A 614 74.98 1.07 16.90
CA PRO A 614 76.16 0.20 16.98
C PRO A 614 76.60 -0.30 15.61
N GLU A 615 77.88 -0.63 15.47
CA GLU A 615 78.39 -1.32 14.26
C GLU A 615 77.99 -2.78 14.23
N ASP A 616 77.94 -3.39 15.42
CA ASP A 616 77.44 -4.73 15.64
C ASP A 616 76.07 -4.69 16.34
N PRO A 617 74.95 -4.67 15.58
CA PRO A 617 73.61 -4.67 16.15
C PRO A 617 73.22 -6.02 16.78
N LEU A 618 73.96 -7.11 16.50
CA LEU A 618 73.65 -8.46 16.99
C LEU A 618 74.14 -8.71 18.42
N ASN A 619 75.13 -7.95 18.88
CA ASN A 619 75.65 -8.03 20.25
C ASN A 619 75.40 -6.75 21.07
N ALA A 620 74.77 -5.73 20.48
CA ALA A 620 74.43 -4.50 21.18
C ALA A 620 73.26 -4.68 22.15
N PRO A 621 73.28 -4.00 23.31
CA PRO A 621 72.17 -4.05 24.25
C PRO A 621 70.93 -3.36 23.65
N PRO A 622 69.74 -4.00 23.68
CA PRO A 622 68.51 -3.40 23.21
C PRO A 622 68.05 -2.26 24.12
N VAL A 623 67.51 -1.19 23.54
CA VAL A 623 67.18 0.04 24.27
C VAL A 623 65.67 0.24 24.30
N LYS A 624 65.06 0.04 25.48
CA LYS A 624 63.61 0.19 25.72
C LYS A 624 63.13 1.65 25.68
N LYS A 625 63.99 2.61 26.07
CA LYS A 625 63.60 4.00 26.23
C LYS A 625 64.72 4.99 25.89
N GLY A 626 64.32 5.99 25.11
CA GLY A 626 64.91 7.29 24.83
C GLY A 626 63.72 8.11 24.36
#